data_AF-A0A3P8FMP3-F1
#
_entry.id   AF-A0A3P8FMP3-F1
#
_cell.length_a   1.000
_cell.length_b   1.000
_cell.length_c   1.000
_cell.angle_alpha   90.00
_cell.angle_beta   90.00
_cell.angle_gamma   90.00
#
_symmetry.space_group_name_H-M   'P 1'
#
loop_
_entity.id
_entity.type
_entity.pdbx_description
1 polymer ?
#
loop_
_entity_poly.entity_id
_entity_poly.type
_entity_poly.pdbx_seq_one_letter_code
_entity_poly.pdbx_strand_id
1 'polypeptide(L)' 'MNNCRTAQGQRLLAQWLRQPLIDKSKIEERLDLVESFVEETAIRRGLHEDFLRRIPDLQRLGRRLKKIRGSGLQVG' A
#
# COMPACT_ATOMS: atom_id res chain seq x y z
N MET A 1 13.55 -7.48 -4.66
CA MET A 1 13.09 -6.99 -3.34
C MET A 1 11.64 -6.51 -3.37
N ASN A 2 11.19 -5.74 -4.38
CA ASN A 2 9.79 -5.29 -4.44
C ASN A 2 8.86 -6.33 -5.08
N ASN A 3 8.05 -6.99 -4.26
CA ASN A 3 6.98 -7.92 -4.68
C ASN A 3 5.59 -7.42 -4.26
N CYS A 4 5.41 -6.11 -4.09
CA CYS A 4 4.13 -5.54 -3.69
C CYS A 4 3.09 -5.70 -4.81
N ARG A 5 1.87 -6.09 -4.44
CA ARG A 5 0.75 -6.35 -5.36
C ARG A 5 -0.09 -5.13 -5.67
N THR A 6 0.13 -4.02 -4.98
CA THR A 6 -0.58 -2.74 -5.19
C THR A 6 0.41 -1.63 -5.53
N ALA A 7 -0.02 -0.67 -6.33
CA ALA A 7 0.80 0.50 -6.68
C ALA A 7 1.15 1.35 -5.44
N GLN A 8 0.24 1.39 -4.46
CA GLN A 8 0.43 2.03 -3.16
C GLN A 8 1.56 1.36 -2.37
N GLY A 9 1.56 0.03 -2.29
CA GLY A 9 2.62 -0.72 -1.61
C GLY A 9 3.97 -0.53 -2.28
N GLN A 10 4.01 -0.55 -3.62
CA GLN A 10 5.24 -0.29 -4.37
C GLN A 10 5.81 1.10 -4.07
N ARG A 11 4.97 2.13 -4.00
CA ARG A 11 5.38 3.49 -3.63
C ARG A 11 5.88 3.58 -2.19
N LEU A 12 5.17 2.95 -1.25
CA LEU A 12 5.55 2.95 0.16
C LEU A 12 6.89 2.25 0.38
N LEU A 13 7.12 1.08 -0.23
CA LEU A 13 8.39 0.39 -0.13
C LEU A 13 9.54 1.22 -0.72
N ALA A 14 9.32 1.86 -1.87
CA ALA A 14 10.31 2.75 -2.46
C ALA A 14 10.62 3.98 -1.59
N GLN A 15 9.64 4.45 -0.79
CA GLN A 15 9.88 5.49 0.21
C GLN A 15 10.72 4.96 1.38
N TRP A 16 10.38 3.78 1.93
CA TRP A 16 11.12 3.19 3.05
C TRP A 16 12.59 2.93 2.71
N LEU A 17 12.89 2.51 1.49
CA LEU A 17 14.27 2.32 1.03
C LEU A 17 15.06 3.65 0.94
N ARG A 18 14.38 4.75 0.60
CA ARG A 18 15.00 6.09 0.53
C ARG A 18 15.10 6.78 1.89
N GLN A 19 14.26 6.36 2.84
CA GLN A 19 14.15 6.95 4.17
C GLN A 19 14.17 5.83 5.22
N PRO A 20 15.36 5.24 5.49
CA PRO A 20 15.51 4.25 6.54
C PRO A 20 15.09 4.83 7.90
N LEU A 21 14.53 3.98 8.73
CA LEU A 21 14.26 4.33 10.12
C LEU A 21 15.56 4.30 10.92
N ILE A 22 15.66 5.21 11.90
CA ILE A 22 16.73 5.24 12.91
C ILE A 22 16.19 4.98 14.32
N ASP A 23 14.87 4.97 14.46
CA ASP A 23 14.18 4.73 15.72
C ASP A 23 14.00 3.22 15.89
N LYS A 24 14.63 2.68 16.94
CA LYS A 24 14.62 1.25 17.25
C LYS A 24 13.19 0.70 17.41
N SER A 25 12.32 1.42 18.13
CA SER A 25 10.96 0.95 18.40
C SER A 25 10.14 0.76 17.12
N LYS A 26 10.29 1.69 16.17
CA LYS A 26 9.61 1.61 14.86
C LYS A 26 10.21 0.55 13.94
N ILE A 27 11.49 0.22 14.12
CA ILE A 27 12.12 -0.89 13.40
C ILE A 27 11.56 -2.21 13.92
N GLU A 28 11.51 -2.40 15.23
CA GLU A 28 10.96 -3.59 15.88
C GLU A 28 9.49 -3.79 15.50
N GLU A 29 8.66 -2.74 15.56
CA GLU A 29 7.26 -2.80 15.13
C GLU A 29 7.11 -3.30 13.68
N ARG A 30 7.97 -2.86 12.76
CA ARG A 30 7.94 -3.35 11.37
C ARG A 30 8.39 -4.80 11.25
N LEU A 31 9.34 -5.24 12.07
CA LEU A 31 9.81 -6.61 12.08
C LEU A 31 8.75 -7.56 12.65
N ASP A 32 8.07 -7.18 13.73
CA ASP A 32 6.97 -7.95 14.33
C ASP A 32 5.84 -8.20 13.32
N LEU A 33 5.49 -7.17 12.54
CA LEU A 33 4.50 -7.29 11.47
C LEU A 33 4.97 -8.26 10.36
N VAL A 34 6.25 -8.21 10.00
CA VAL A 34 6.81 -9.15 9.00
C VAL A 34 6.79 -10.57 9.55
N GLU A 35 7.22 -10.77 10.79
CA GLU A 35 7.24 -12.06 11.47
C GLU A 35 5.84 -12.68 11.53
N SER A 36 4.84 -11.91 11.92
CA SER A 36 3.43 -12.35 11.93
C SER A 36 2.99 -12.90 10.56
N PHE A 37 3.38 -12.25 9.45
CA PHE A 37 3.09 -12.77 8.12
C PHE A 37 3.99 -13.94 7.72
N VAL A 38 5.22 -14.02 8.22
CA VAL A 38 6.14 -15.15 7.98
C VAL A 38 5.57 -16.43 8.58
N GLU A 39 5.13 -16.37 9.83
CA GLU A 39 4.51 -17.46 10.58
C GLU A 39 3.18 -17.90 9.93
N GLU A 40 2.32 -16.94 9.59
CA GLU A 40 0.99 -17.23 9.01
C GLU A 40 1.01 -17.34 7.47
N THR A 41 1.71 -18.35 6.95
CA THR A 41 1.93 -18.52 5.50
C THR A 41 0.64 -18.65 4.67
N ALA A 42 -0.42 -19.26 5.22
CA ALA A 42 -1.71 -19.37 4.51
C ALA A 42 -2.37 -18.00 4.32
N ILE A 43 -2.41 -17.18 5.38
CA ILE A 43 -2.93 -15.81 5.33
C ILE A 43 -2.09 -14.95 4.39
N ARG A 44 -0.76 -15.02 4.51
CA ARG A 44 0.16 -14.27 3.63
C ARG A 44 -0.09 -14.57 2.16
N ARG A 45 -0.23 -15.85 1.80
CA ARG A 45 -0.51 -16.26 0.40
C ARG A 45 -1.87 -15.80 -0.07
N GLY A 46 -2.93 -16.02 0.69
CA GLY A 46 -4.27 -15.55 0.31
C GLY A 46 -4.31 -14.03 0.10
N LEU A 47 -3.71 -13.26 1.01
CA LEU A 47 -3.59 -11.80 0.83
C LEU A 47 -2.81 -11.44 -0.43
N HIS A 48 -1.66 -12.07 -0.70
CA HIS A 48 -0.80 -11.73 -1.82
C HIS A 48 -1.36 -12.15 -3.18
N GLU A 49 -1.86 -13.38 -3.27
CA GLU A 49 -2.26 -13.99 -4.53
C GLU A 49 -3.72 -13.70 -4.87
N ASP A 50 -4.61 -13.56 -3.90
CA ASP A 50 -6.05 -13.44 -4.15
C ASP A 50 -6.58 -12.02 -3.93
N PHE A 51 -6.27 -11.40 -2.79
CA PHE A 51 -6.93 -10.16 -2.38
C PHE A 51 -6.21 -8.91 -2.87
N LEU A 52 -4.92 -8.74 -2.56
CA LEU A 52 -4.19 -7.50 -2.82
C LEU A 52 -4.06 -7.19 -4.31
N ARG A 53 -3.95 -8.22 -5.18
CA ARG A 53 -3.88 -8.01 -6.64
C ARG A 53 -5.15 -7.37 -7.24
N ARG A 54 -6.27 -7.44 -6.52
CA ARG A 54 -7.56 -6.89 -6.95
C ARG A 54 -7.76 -5.45 -6.51
N ILE A 55 -6.89 -4.91 -5.65
CA ILE A 55 -6.99 -3.55 -5.14
C ILE A 55 -6.46 -2.57 -6.21
N PRO A 56 -7.31 -1.66 -6.73
CA PRO A 56 -6.87 -0.67 -7.71
C PRO A 56 -6.01 0.42 -7.06
N ASP A 57 -5.38 1.26 -7.88
CA ASP A 57 -4.67 2.44 -7.39
C ASP A 57 -5.67 3.51 -6.87
N LEU A 58 -5.91 3.48 -5.56
CA LEU A 58 -6.82 4.36 -4.84
C LEU A 58 -6.41 5.83 -4.92
N GLN A 59 -5.10 6.14 -4.99
CA GLN A 59 -4.66 7.52 -5.17
C GLN A 59 -5.04 8.03 -6.56
N ARG A 60 -4.94 7.18 -7.60
CA ARG A 60 -5.40 7.52 -8.96
C ARG A 60 -6.92 7.66 -9.01
N LEU A 61 -7.67 6.76 -8.37
CA LEU A 61 -9.13 6.86 -8.26
C LEU A 61 -9.56 8.14 -7.55
N GLY A 62 -8.94 8.48 -6.41
CA GLY A 62 -9.22 9.71 -5.67
C GLY A 62 -8.97 10.96 -6.51
N ARG A 63 -7.87 11.01 -7.29
CA ARG A 63 -7.60 12.11 -8.23
C ARG A 63 -8.66 12.21 -9.33
N ARG A 64 -9.10 11.07 -9.89
CA ARG A 64 -10.16 11.05 -10.91
C ARG A 64 -11.50 11.56 -10.35
N LEU A 65 -11.89 11.11 -9.16
CA LEU A 65 -13.12 11.56 -8.50
C LEU A 65 -13.10 13.07 -8.22
N LYS A 66 -11.97 13.59 -7.72
CA LYS A 66 -11.77 15.04 -7.53
C LYS A 66 -11.88 15.80 -8.85
N LYS A 67 -11.29 15.30 -9.94
CA LYS A 67 -11.37 15.92 -11.27
C LYS A 67 -12.82 15.96 -11.78
N ILE A 68 -13.56 14.85 -11.68
CA ILE A 68 -14.96 14.78 -12.10
C ILE A 68 -15.80 15.80 -11.34
N ARG A 69 -15.62 15.89 -10.01
CA ARG A 69 -16.30 16.90 -9.18
C ARG A 69 -15.91 18.34 -9.56
N GLY A 70 -14.65 18.58 -9.86
CA GLY A 70 -14.17 19.90 -10.32
C GLY A 70 -14.60 20.26 -11.74
N SER A 71 -14.97 19.29 -12.57
CA SER A 71 -15.42 19.49 -13.94
C SER A 71 -16.95 19.52 -14.11
N GLY A 72 -17.72 19.46 -13.03
CA GLY A 72 -19.19 19.33 -13.10
C GLY A 72 -19.93 19.87 -11.88
N LEU A 73 -19.94 21.20 -11.74
CA LEU A 73 -21.04 22.02 -11.18
C LEU A 73 -20.77 23.50 -11.52
N GLN A 74 -20.85 23.84 -12.81
CA GLN A 74 -21.60 25.02 -13.21
C GLN A 74 -22.98 24.48 -13.58
N VAL A 75 -23.83 24.31 -12.58
CA VAL A 75 -25.27 24.29 -12.81
C VAL A 75 -25.66 25.75 -12.66
N GLY A 76 -26.06 26.37 -13.77
CA GLY A 76 -26.64 27.71 -13.78
C GLY A 76 -27.96 27.76 -13.02
#